data_AF-A0A6H1ZPF6-F1
#
_entry.id   AF-A0A6H1ZPF6-F1
#
_cell.length_a   1.000
_cell.length_b   1.000
_cell.length_c   1.000
_cell.angle_alpha   90.00
_cell.angle_beta   90.00
_cell.angle_gamma   90.00
#
_symmetry.space_group_name_H-M   'P 1'
#
loop_
_entity.id
_entity.type
_entity.pdbx_description
1 polymer ?
#
loop_
_entity_poly.entity_id
_entity_poly.type
_entity_poly.pdbx_seq_one_letter_code
_entity_poly.pdbx_strand_id
1 'polypeptide(L)'
;MNNRRKEDIYEIIGTREEISIEGHPKGRLDALSCRGNDGTVFAVGSGALLTAEGRASLWRIRESLPGRYTRVKYQHLTYARGVPRFPVVVDIIDLPK
;
A
#
# COMPACT_ATOMS: atom_id res chain seq x y z
N MET A 1 1.91 6.94 -27.82
CA MET A 1 0.86 6.45 -26.88
C MET A 1 1.09 7.12 -25.54
N ASN A 2 0.22 8.05 -25.13
CA ASN A 2 0.42 8.83 -23.90
C ASN A 2 0.05 7.95 -22.69
N ASN A 3 1.03 7.36 -22.02
CA ASN A 3 0.84 6.44 -20.90
C ASN A 3 0.58 7.24 -19.61
N ARG A 4 -0.60 7.87 -19.47
CA ARG A 4 -0.97 8.59 -18.24
C ARG A 4 -1.13 7.57 -17.11
N ARG A 5 -0.24 7.65 -16.11
CA ARG A 5 -0.41 6.93 -14.84
C ARG A 5 -1.71 7.42 -14.19
N LYS A 6 -2.53 6.50 -13.70
CA LYS A 6 -3.72 6.79 -12.91
C LYS A 6 -3.36 6.88 -11.44
N GLU A 7 -4.21 7.55 -10.68
CA GLU A 7 -4.04 7.76 -9.25
C GLU A 7 -5.40 7.71 -8.57
N ASP A 8 -5.49 6.99 -7.46
CA ASP A 8 -6.69 6.93 -6.60
C ASP A 8 -6.28 6.82 -5.13
N ILE A 9 -7.26 6.98 -4.25
CA ILE A 9 -7.11 6.87 -2.80
C ILE A 9 -7.78 5.57 -2.34
N TYR A 10 -7.07 4.80 -1.53
CA TYR A 10 -7.57 3.55 -0.97
C TYR A 10 -7.41 3.53 0.55
N GLU A 11 -8.38 2.94 1.24
CA GLU A 11 -8.30 2.73 2.68
C GLU A 11 -7.25 1.68 3.01
N ILE A 12 -6.38 2.01 3.95
CA ILE A 12 -5.47 1.06 4.57
C ILE A 12 -6.27 0.26 5.59
N ILE A 13 -6.34 -1.05 5.39
CA ILE A 13 -7.03 -1.98 6.31
C ILE A 13 -6.06 -2.83 7.12
N GLY A 14 -4.75 -2.75 6.81
CA GLY A 14 -3.73 -3.54 7.48
C GLY A 14 -2.34 -3.31 6.92
N THR A 15 -1.38 -4.02 7.51
CA THR A 15 0.03 -4.02 7.09
C THR A 15 0.52 -5.44 6.92
N ARG A 16 1.54 -5.64 6.09
CA ARG A 16 2.28 -6.90 5.96
C ARG A 16 3.69 -6.70 6.45
N GLU A 17 4.21 -7.66 7.19
CA GLU A 17 5.60 -7.65 7.64
C GLU A 17 6.51 -8.24 6.57
N GLU A 18 7.73 -7.72 6.48
CA GLU A 18 8.78 -8.39 5.71
C GLU A 18 9.16 -9.71 6.38
N ILE A 19 9.17 -10.77 5.58
CA ILE A 19 9.59 -12.10 5.98
C ILE A 19 10.92 -12.42 5.29
N SER A 20 11.89 -12.96 6.03
CA SER A 20 13.16 -13.44 5.45
C SER A 20 12.94 -14.67 4.56
N ILE A 21 13.94 -15.04 3.76
CA ILE A 21 13.89 -16.28 2.97
C ILE A 21 13.73 -17.54 3.85
N GLU A 22 14.11 -17.46 5.12
CA GLU A 22 13.99 -18.53 6.13
C GLU A 22 12.63 -18.50 6.87
N GLY A 23 11.75 -17.54 6.57
CA GLY A 23 10.44 -17.42 7.20
C GLY A 23 10.41 -16.56 8.47
N HIS A 24 11.50 -15.86 8.79
CA HIS A 24 11.58 -15.05 10.01
C HIS A 24 11.04 -13.62 9.78
N PRO A 25 10.14 -13.13 10.65
CA PRO A 25 9.70 -11.73 10.62
C PRO A 25 10.87 -10.77 10.88
N LYS A 26 10.94 -9.68 10.12
CA LYS A 26 12.08 -8.74 10.15
C LYS A 26 11.81 -7.46 10.93
N GLY A 27 10.63 -7.29 11.51
CA GLY A 27 10.25 -6.09 12.25
C GLY A 27 10.17 -4.84 11.36
N ARG A 28 9.79 -5.00 10.09
CA ARG A 28 9.68 -3.90 9.10
C ARG A 28 8.49 -4.12 8.17
N LEU A 29 7.94 -3.02 7.68
CA LEU A 29 6.81 -3.04 6.75
C LEU A 29 7.25 -3.61 5.39
N ASP A 30 6.54 -4.63 4.91
CA ASP A 30 6.61 -5.11 3.52
C ASP A 30 5.67 -4.30 2.62
N ALA A 31 4.39 -4.23 3.01
CA ALA A 31 3.36 -3.60 2.21
C ALA A 31 2.19 -3.08 3.06
N LEU A 32 1.50 -2.07 2.54
CA LEU A 32 0.17 -1.67 3.02
C LEU A 32 -0.87 -2.58 2.38
N SER A 33 -1.78 -3.13 3.18
CA SER A 33 -2.97 -3.84 2.68
C SER A 33 -4.11 -2.84 2.54
N CYS A 34 -4.61 -2.69 1.31
CA CYS A 34 -5.60 -1.68 0.94
C CYS A 34 -6.89 -2.34 0.48
N ARG A 35 -8.03 -1.70 0.73
CA ARG A 35 -9.35 -2.12 0.23
C ARG A 35 -9.65 -1.46 -1.11
N GLY A 36 -9.84 -2.27 -2.15
CA GLY A 36 -10.32 -1.83 -3.46
C GLY A 36 -11.81 -1.47 -3.45
N ASN A 37 -12.29 -0.88 -4.54
CA ASN A 37 -13.66 -0.37 -4.66
C ASN A 37 -14.73 -1.47 -4.57
N ASP A 38 -14.38 -2.72 -4.93
CA ASP A 38 -15.24 -3.89 -4.86
C ASP A 38 -15.09 -4.67 -3.53
N GLY A 39 -14.32 -4.13 -2.59
CA GLY A 39 -13.96 -4.80 -1.34
C GLY A 39 -12.76 -5.75 -1.46
N THR A 40 -12.22 -5.98 -2.67
CA THR A 40 -11.03 -6.82 -2.85
C THR A 40 -9.83 -6.21 -2.14
N VAL A 41 -9.11 -7.02 -1.38
CA VAL A 41 -7.86 -6.60 -0.73
C VAL A 41 -6.69 -6.73 -1.68
N PHE A 42 -5.88 -5.68 -1.79
CA PHE A 42 -4.61 -5.71 -2.52
C PHE A 42 -3.48 -5.12 -1.67
N ALA A 43 -2.24 -5.46 -2.01
CA ALA A 43 -1.06 -4.98 -1.30
C ALA A 43 -0.27 -3.99 -2.15
N VAL A 44 0.28 -2.95 -1.51
CA VAL A 44 1.20 -2.00 -2.14
C VAL A 44 2.49 -1.94 -1.34
N GLY A 45 3.54 -2.53 -1.90
CA GLY A 45 4.87 -2.65 -1.28
C GLY A 45 5.95 -1.81 -1.94
N SER A 46 5.59 -0.87 -2.83
CA SER A 46 6.54 0.01 -3.53
C SER A 46 6.11 1.47 -3.41
N GLY A 47 7.05 2.42 -3.44
CA GLY A 47 6.74 3.85 -3.37
C GLY A 47 7.82 4.65 -2.67
N ALA A 48 7.78 5.98 -2.80
CA ALA A 48 8.79 6.87 -2.23
C ALA A 48 8.79 6.84 -0.68
N LEU A 49 7.65 6.52 -0.06
CA LEU A 49 7.54 6.32 1.39
C LEU A 49 8.08 4.97 1.89
N LEU A 50 8.34 4.01 1.00
CA LEU A 50 8.71 2.64 1.35
C LEU A 50 10.21 2.36 1.16
N THR A 51 11.05 3.34 1.53
CA THR A 51 12.51 3.15 1.70
C THR A 51 12.80 2.24 2.90
N ALA A 52 14.05 1.82 3.11
CA ALA A 52 14.41 1.00 4.27
C ALA A 52 14.04 1.69 5.61
N GLU A 53 14.33 2.98 5.72
CA GLU A 53 14.01 3.82 6.88
C GLU A 53 12.50 4.04 7.00
N GLY A 54 11.82 4.30 5.87
CA GLY A 54 10.38 4.46 5.82
C GLY A 54 9.64 3.21 6.29
N ARG A 55 10.07 2.03 5.84
CA ARG A 55 9.53 0.73 6.26
C ARG A 55 9.70 0.47 7.75
N ALA A 56 10.88 0.78 8.30
CA ALA A 56 11.12 0.67 9.74
C ALA A 56 10.24 1.65 10.53
N SER A 57 10.09 2.88 10.05
CA SER A 57 9.32 3.92 10.73
C SER A 57 7.81 3.63 10.70
N LEU A 58 7.28 3.25 9.55
CA LEU A 58 5.88 2.85 9.39
C LEU A 58 5.54 1.60 10.20
N TRP A 59 6.48 0.65 10.32
CA TRP A 59 6.26 -0.54 11.14
C TRP A 59 6.08 -0.24 12.63
N ARG A 60 6.81 0.75 13.16
CA ARG A 60 6.66 1.19 14.56
C ARG A 60 5.27 1.75 14.84
N ILE A 61 4.64 2.37 13.85
CA ILE A 61 3.29 2.93 13.96
C ILE A 61 2.22 2.06 13.27
N ARG A 62 2.52 0.80 12.93
CA ARG A 62 1.65 -0.06 12.09
C ARG A 62 0.23 -0.19 12.59
N GLU A 63 0.03 -0.13 13.91
CA GLU A 63 -1.27 -0.28 14.57
C GLU A 63 -2.16 0.96 14.39
N SER A 64 -1.59 2.12 14.07
CA SER A 64 -2.34 3.34 13.76
C SER A 64 -2.58 3.55 12.27
N LEU A 65 -2.08 2.66 11.40
CA LEU A 65 -2.26 2.77 9.95
C LEU A 65 -3.65 2.31 9.47
N PRO A 66 -4.26 1.24 10.01
CA PRO A 66 -5.63 0.87 9.65
C PRO A 66 -6.63 2.01 9.90
N GLY A 67 -7.50 2.27 8.92
CA GLY A 67 -8.47 3.36 8.93
C GLY A 67 -7.95 4.69 8.36
N ARG A 68 -6.64 4.79 8.09
CA ARG A 68 -6.07 5.88 7.27
C ARG A 68 -6.18 5.54 5.80
N TYR A 69 -5.83 6.48 4.93
CA TYR A 69 -5.88 6.29 3.49
C TYR A 69 -4.51 6.46 2.86
N THR A 70 -4.27 5.81 1.73
CA THR A 70 -3.07 6.00 0.94
C THR A 70 -3.41 6.33 -0.50
N ARG A 71 -2.67 7.28 -1.07
CA ARG A 71 -2.75 7.62 -2.47
C ARG A 71 -1.83 6.70 -3.27
N VAL A 72 -2.40 6.03 -4.26
CA VAL A 72 -1.72 5.00 -5.03
C VAL A 72 -1.71 5.41 -6.50
N LYS A 73 -0.51 5.49 -7.09
CA LYS A 73 -0.33 5.58 -8.54
C LYS A 73 -0.24 4.19 -9.15
N TYR A 74 -0.83 4.00 -10.32
CA TYR A 74 -0.87 2.71 -11.00
C TYR A 74 -1.07 2.85 -12.51
N GLN A 75 -0.89 1.75 -13.25
CA GLN A 75 -0.99 1.75 -14.72
C GLN A 75 -2.45 1.65 -15.20
N HIS A 76 -3.16 0.62 -14.76
CA HIS A 76 -4.58 0.36 -15.02
C HIS A 76 -5.15 -0.53 -13.91
N LEU A 77 -6.47 -0.65 -13.82
CA LEU A 77 -7.12 -1.64 -12.94
C LEU A 77 -7.17 -2.98 -13.64
N THR A 78 -6.93 -4.06 -12.90
CA THR A 78 -7.03 -5.43 -13.43
C THR A 78 -8.49 -5.79 -13.73
N TYR A 79 -8.73 -6.51 -14.83
CA TYR A 79 -10.08 -6.83 -15.29
C TYR A 79 -10.86 -7.71 -14.30
N ALA A 80 -10.19 -8.70 -13.69
CA ALA A 80 -10.86 -9.71 -12.88
C ALA A 80 -11.29 -9.22 -11.48
N ARG A 81 -10.57 -8.26 -10.88
CA ARG A 81 -10.79 -7.86 -9.48
C ARG A 81 -10.77 -6.35 -9.26
N GLY A 82 -10.66 -5.55 -10.33
CA GLY A 82 -10.62 -4.10 -10.22
C GLY A 82 -9.44 -3.53 -9.42
N VAL A 83 -8.40 -4.32 -9.10
CA VAL A 83 -7.28 -3.84 -8.28
C VAL A 83 -6.18 -3.19 -9.13
N PRO A 84 -5.45 -2.20 -8.59
CA PRO A 84 -4.35 -1.52 -9.27
C PRO A 84 -3.24 -2.44 -9.79
N ARG A 85 -2.82 -2.26 -11.05
CA ARG A 85 -1.65 -2.92 -11.63
C ARG A 85 -0.39 -2.06 -11.45
N PHE A 86 0.66 -2.67 -10.89
CA PHE A 86 1.92 -2.01 -10.51
C PHE A 86 1.69 -0.79 -9.59
N PRO A 87 0.98 -0.97 -8.47
CA PRO A 87 0.69 0.13 -7.57
C PRO A 87 1.97 0.63 -6.90
N VAL A 88 2.05 1.94 -6.71
CA VAL A 88 3.07 2.60 -5.90
C VAL A 88 2.42 3.59 -4.94
N VAL A 89 2.82 3.53 -3.67
CA VAL A 89 2.44 4.50 -2.64
C VAL A 89 3.06 5.85 -2.97
N VAL A 90 2.22 6.88 -2.96
CA VAL A 90 2.63 8.29 -3.08
C VAL A 90 2.73 8.90 -1.69
N ASP A 91 1.64 8.87 -0.93
CA ASP A 91 1.54 9.36 0.44
C ASP A 91 0.50 8.58 1.26
N ILE A 92 0.55 8.78 2.58
CA ILE A 92 -0.49 8.38 3.54
C ILE A 92 -1.18 9.67 3.99
N ILE A 93 -2.51 9.70 3.89
CA ILE A 93 -3.33 10.87 4.16
C ILE A 93 -4.40 10.55 5.19
N ASP A 94 -4.75 11.58 5.96
CA ASP A 94 -5.87 11.56 6.88
C ASP A 94 -7.04 12.30 6.21
N LEU A 95 -8.10 11.57 5.88
CA LEU A 95 -9.32 12.19 5.38
C LEU A 95 -10.15 12.70 6.57
N PRO A 96 -10.75 13.90 6.49
CA PRO A 96 -11.69 14.33 7.51
C PRO A 96 -12.85 13.33 7.59
N LYS A 97 -13.23 12.97 8.81
CA LYS A 97 -14.39 12.12 9.09
C LYS A 97 -15.69 12.86 8.82
#